data_AF-E4Q3J0-F1
#
_entry.id   AF-E4Q3J0-F1
#
_cell.length_a   1.000
_cell.length_b   1.000
_cell.length_c   1.000
_cell.angle_alpha   90.00
_cell.angle_beta   90.00
_cell.angle_gamma   90.00
#
_symmetry.space_group_name_H-M   'P 1'
#
loop_
_entity.id
_entity.type
_entity.pdbx_description
1 polymer ?
#
loop_
_entity_poly.entity_id
_entity_poly.type
_entity_poly.pdbx_seq_one_letter_code
_entity_poly.pdbx_strand_id
1 'polypeptide(L)' 'MRKIVAFLSILFFLNFSSTFAQTKIYTIQSGDTLWSIAVKNQVGISELLAANPQIKNPNLIFPGQKVNYHPPKEVEAS' A
#
# COMPACT_ATOMS: atom_id res chain seq x y z
N MET A 1 -6.28 -18.05 43.35
CA MET A 1 -6.48 -16.79 42.60
C MET A 1 -5.40 -16.49 41.53
N ARG A 2 -4.33 -17.30 41.39
CA ARG A 2 -3.26 -17.07 40.39
C ARG A 2 -3.52 -17.66 38.99
N LYS A 3 -4.40 -18.67 38.87
CA LYS A 3 -4.71 -19.34 37.59
C LYS A 3 -5.74 -18.60 36.72
N ILE A 4 -6.56 -17.74 37.33
CA ILE A 4 -7.57 -16.91 36.64
C ILE A 4 -6.93 -15.75 35.87
N VAL A 5 -5.86 -15.15 36.42
CA VAL A 5 -5.09 -14.08 35.76
C VAL A 5 -4.40 -14.59 34.48
N ALA A 6 -3.94 -15.85 34.47
CA ALA A 6 -3.34 -16.48 33.29
C ALA A 6 -4.36 -16.85 32.20
N PHE A 7 -5.63 -17.08 32.56
CA PHE A 7 -6.71 -17.34 31.59
C PHE A 7 -7.30 -16.04 31.01
N LEU A 8 -7.35 -14.96 31.80
CA LEU A 8 -7.77 -13.62 31.35
C LEU A 8 -6.75 -12.94 30.42
N SER A 9 -5.46 -13.27 30.52
CA SER A 9 -4.42 -12.72 29.64
C SER A 9 -4.35 -13.40 28.27
N ILE A 10 -4.80 -14.65 28.13
CA ILE A 10 -4.82 -15.38 26.85
C ILE A 10 -5.96 -14.88 25.94
N LEU A 11 -7.11 -14.49 26.49
CA LEU A 11 -8.21 -13.92 25.70
C LEU A 11 -7.94 -12.49 25.19
N PHE A 12 -6.96 -11.78 25.74
CA PHE A 12 -6.63 -10.42 25.30
C PHE A 12 -5.65 -10.38 24.11
N PHE A 13 -5.08 -11.51 23.69
CA PHE A 13 -3.98 -11.54 22.71
C PHE A 13 -4.37 -11.93 21.27
N LEU A 14 -5.66 -12.13 20.97
CA LEU A 14 -6.10 -12.60 19.64
C LEU A 14 -6.54 -11.50 18.66
N ASN A 15 -6.38 -10.21 19.00
CA ASN A 15 -6.80 -9.10 18.14
C ASN A 15 -5.64 -8.48 17.35
N PHE A 16 -4.65 -9.27 16.93
CA PHE A 16 -3.65 -8.78 15.97
C PHE A 16 -4.15 -9.02 14.54
N SER A 17 -5.01 -8.12 14.08
CA SER A 17 -5.41 -8.08 12.66
C SER A 17 -4.26 -7.53 11.84
N SER A 18 -3.53 -8.40 11.15
CA SER A 18 -2.52 -8.01 10.16
C SER A 18 -3.22 -7.33 8.98
N THR A 19 -3.28 -6.01 8.97
CA THR A 19 -3.69 -5.26 7.78
C THR A 19 -2.56 -5.27 6.75
N PHE A 20 -2.74 -6.07 5.70
CA PHE A 20 -1.87 -6.08 4.53
C PHE A 20 -2.20 -4.86 3.66
N ALA A 21 -1.18 -4.20 3.11
CA ALA A 21 -1.40 -3.13 2.15
C ALA A 21 -2.04 -3.70 0.87
N GLN A 22 -3.20 -3.17 0.48
CA GLN A 22 -3.93 -3.65 -0.69
C GLN A 22 -3.31 -3.09 -1.97
N THR A 23 -2.78 -3.95 -2.85
CA THR A 23 -2.32 -3.51 -4.17
C THR A 23 -3.47 -3.01 -5.02
N LYS A 24 -3.37 -1.76 -5.49
CA LYS A 24 -4.27 -1.13 -6.45
C LYS A 24 -3.55 -0.97 -7.80
N ILE A 25 -4.33 -0.91 -8.88
CA ILE A 25 -3.82 -0.76 -10.24
C ILE A 25 -4.33 0.55 -10.82
N TYR A 26 -3.41 1.37 -11.33
CA TYR A 26 -3.71 2.59 -12.06
C TYR A 26 -3.34 2.41 -13.53
N THR A 27 -4.22 2.83 -14.45
CA THR A 27 -3.93 2.87 -15.88
C THR A 27 -3.45 4.27 -16.24
N ILE A 28 -2.23 4.37 -16.75
CA ILE A 28 -1.58 5.64 -17.14
C ILE A 28 -2.42 6.33 -18.21
N GLN A 29 -2.62 7.64 -18.06
CA GLN A 29 -3.27 8.50 -19.04
C GLN A 29 -2.26 9.42 -19.73
N SER A 30 -2.65 10.03 -20.84
CA SER A 30 -1.80 10.99 -21.54
C SER A 30 -1.48 12.18 -20.63
N GLY A 31 -0.19 12.52 -20.51
CA GLY A 31 0.31 13.58 -19.64
C GLY A 31 0.64 13.15 -18.21
N ASP A 32 0.38 11.89 -17.83
CA ASP A 32 0.80 11.39 -16.53
C ASP A 32 2.33 11.20 -16.47
N THR A 33 2.88 11.40 -15.28
CA THR A 33 4.26 11.02 -14.91
C THR A 33 4.21 10.08 -13.72
N LEU A 34 5.24 9.26 -13.49
CA LEU A 34 5.28 8.45 -12.28
C LEU A 34 5.22 9.29 -11.01
N TRP A 35 5.79 10.50 -11.04
CA TRP A 35 5.70 11.45 -9.94
C TRP A 35 4.26 11.91 -9.68
N SER A 36 3.53 12.34 -10.72
CA SER A 36 2.14 12.79 -10.56
C SER A 36 1.23 11.66 -10.07
N ILE A 37 1.46 10.42 -10.53
CA ILE A 37 0.76 9.22 -10.06
C ILE A 37 1.08 8.96 -8.59
N ALA A 38 2.36 9.02 -8.21
CA ALA A 38 2.79 8.81 -6.83
C ALA A 38 2.11 9.82 -5.88
N VAL A 39 2.18 11.10 -6.21
CA VAL A 39 1.56 12.19 -5.43
C VAL A 39 0.04 12.04 -5.36
N LYS A 40 -0.63 11.77 -6.48
CA LYS A 40 -2.08 11.59 -6.56
C LYS A 40 -2.59 10.46 -5.66
N ASN A 41 -1.80 9.38 -5.54
CA ASN A 41 -2.15 8.22 -4.74
C ASN A 41 -1.49 8.22 -3.35
N GLN A 42 -0.83 9.32 -2.97
CA GLN A 42 -0.15 9.48 -1.68
C GLN A 42 0.89 8.38 -1.38
N VAL A 43 1.56 7.89 -2.43
CA VAL A 43 2.63 6.88 -2.30
C VAL A 43 3.99 7.49 -2.60
N GLY A 44 5.04 6.94 -1.99
CA GLY A 44 6.41 7.34 -2.30
C GLY A 44 6.82 6.90 -3.70
N ILE A 45 7.61 7.73 -4.41
CA ILE A 45 8.12 7.36 -5.74
C ILE A 45 8.97 6.08 -5.70
N SER A 46 9.78 5.90 -4.65
CA SER A 46 10.61 4.71 -4.46
C SER A 46 9.77 3.45 -4.24
N GLU A 47 8.66 3.56 -3.49
CA GLU A 47 7.72 2.46 -3.27
C GLU A 47 6.96 2.12 -4.56
N LEU A 48 6.53 3.14 -5.30
CA LEU A 48 5.91 2.97 -6.61
C LEU A 48 6.84 2.24 -7.59
N LEU A 49 8.12 2.60 -7.63
CA LEU A 49 9.10 1.92 -8.47
C LEU A 49 9.36 0.48 -8.01
N ALA A 50 9.47 0.24 -6.70
CA ALA A 50 9.66 -1.09 -6.14
C ALA A 50 8.47 -2.02 -6.47
N ALA A 51 7.25 -1.51 -6.47
CA ALA A 51 6.05 -2.25 -6.84
C ALA A 51 5.93 -2.53 -8.35
N ASN A 52 6.76 -1.89 -9.19
CA ASN A 52 6.70 -1.99 -10.65
C ASN A 52 8.06 -2.33 -11.28
N PRO A 53 8.63 -3.51 -11.04
CA PRO A 53 9.91 -3.93 -11.63
C PRO A 53 9.88 -4.02 -13.16
N GLN A 54 8.68 -4.06 -13.77
CA GLN A 54 8.51 -3.98 -15.22
C GLN A 54 8.88 -2.61 -15.80
N ILE A 55 8.92 -1.55 -14.99
CA ILE A 55 9.29 -0.20 -15.42
C ILE A 55 10.80 0.00 -15.22
N LYS A 56 11.56 -0.27 -16.28
CA LYS A 56 13.03 -0.12 -16.26
C LYS A 56 13.49 1.34 -16.30
N ASN A 57 12.75 2.18 -17.02
CA ASN A 57 13.03 3.60 -17.15
C ASN A 57 11.85 4.41 -16.61
N PRO A 58 11.97 5.03 -15.42
CA PRO A 58 10.91 5.82 -14.80
C PRO A 58 10.41 7.00 -15.65
N ASN A 59 11.26 7.52 -16.53
CA ASN A 59 10.94 8.66 -17.39
C ASN A 59 10.26 8.24 -18.70
N LEU A 60 10.14 6.94 -18.97
CA LEU A 60 9.56 6.42 -20.20
C LEU A 60 8.38 5.51 -19.87
N ILE A 61 7.20 6.13 -19.77
CA ILE A 61 5.92 5.47 -19.54
C ILE A 61 4.92 5.86 -20.63
N PHE A 62 3.93 5.00 -20.87
CA PHE A 62 2.98 5.19 -21.97
C PHE A 62 1.53 5.11 -21.48
N PRO A 63 0.61 5.88 -22.08
CA PRO A 63 -0.82 5.73 -21.83
C PRO A 63 -1.30 4.30 -22.06
N GLY A 64 -2.19 3.81 -21.19
CA GLY A 64 -2.68 2.43 -21.19
C GLY A 64 -1.80 1.45 -20.41
N GLN A 65 -0.58 1.83 -20.02
CA GLN A 65 0.26 1.00 -19.17
C GLN A 65 -0.30 0.93 -17.75
N LYS A 66 -0.22 -0.26 -17.14
CA LYS A 66 -0.68 -0.49 -15.76
C LYS A 66 0.46 -0.27 -14.77
N VAL A 67 0.13 0.46 -13.70
CA VAL A 67 1.02 0.78 -12.58
C VAL A 67 0.38 0.25 -11.31
N ASN A 68 1.09 -0.62 -10.62
CA ASN A 68 0.70 -1.14 -9.32
C ASN A 68 1.14 -0.17 -8.22
N TYR A 69 0.30 0.10 -7.24
CA TYR A 69 0.70 0.88 -6.08
C TYR A 69 0.06 0.33 -4.81
N HIS A 70 0.75 0.51 -3.70
CA HIS A 70 0.24 0.20 -2.37
C HIS A 70 -0.16 1.53 -1.74
N PRO A 71 -1.45 1.89 -1.69
CA PRO A 71 -1.87 3.08 -0.97
C PRO A 71 -1.38 2.95 0.48
N PRO A 72 -0.96 4.06 1.10
CA PRO A 72 -0.70 4.06 2.52
C PRO A 72 -1.93 3.51 3.25
N LYS A 73 -1.71 2.78 4.34
CA LYS A 73 -2.79 2.31 5.20
C LYS A 73 -3.60 3.53 5.57
N GLU A 74 -4.79 3.62 5.00
CA GLU A 74 -5.71 4.70 5.27
C GLU A 74 -5.95 4.67 6.77
N VAL A 75 -5.57 5.75 7.47
CA VAL A 75 -6.11 6.02 8.79
C VAL A 75 -7.60 6.16 8.51
N GLU A 76 -8.40 5.16 8.87
CA GLU A 76 -9.85 5.25 8.81
C GLU A 76 -10.22 6.60 9.42
N ALA A 77 -10.61 7.55 8.57
CA ALA A 77 -11.21 8.78 9.04
C ALA A 77 -12.56 8.37 9.60
N SER A 78 -12.55 8.08 10.90
CA SER A 78 -13.62 8.08 11.90
C SER A 78 -15.04 7.81 11.40
#